data_AF-A0A085MQF5-F1
#
_entry.id   AF-A0A085MQF5-F1
#
_cell.length_a   1.000
_cell.length_b   1.000
_cell.length_c   1.000
_cell.angle_alpha   90.00
_cell.angle_beta   90.00
_cell.angle_gamma   90.00
#
_symmetry.space_group_name_H-M   'P 1'
#
loop_
_entity.id
_entity.type
_entity.pdbx_description
1 polymer ?
#
loop_
_entity_poly.entity_id
_entity_poly.type
_entity_poly.pdbx_seq_one_letter_code
_entity_poly.pdbx_strand_id
1 'polypeptide(L)'
;LQSLKTEIENHQPWINRICDNGRKLIASGHENAPEFEAKINELLEAMEDLKTDVEKRRKKLAESEKAHQYLYDANEAEIWMSEQELYMMTDDRGKDEFTTENYIKKHERLQKDVDQFADTIRGLADRAQQLIAEQAPMSDQIAVRQSQIDKSYAGLQDLSRERRHRLGETLQLFNLHRQIDDILQWIAEREVVAASPDTGQDYEHMLQERFNQFAKDTEAIGTERVAAANDQCDQLMSVHHPDAPTVALWKDNLNEAWENLLELIDTRKQMLEASRQLHKFFHDCRDTLSRILEKTHSMPEDLGRDSSSVSALQRKHQNFLTDLVTLESQVKQVQSDARALQASYAGDKALEIQTREGEVLNAWRQLQAICDGRRVKLLDTSDLFRFMQMVRDLLVWMEEVRREMNTQERPKDVSGVELLMNNHQSLKAEIDAREENFGSCISLGRDLLSRKHYASSEIEKKLIKLTTERAEMMHRWEDRWEYLQLILEVYQFARDAAVADAWLQAQEPYLLSREYGRTLEEVIKLIKKHEAFEKSASAQEERFQALEKLTTDAQVLLLFIPLTCLKLELRAQEYLMWLRMGNRLALADMAQRDRTFMEAMESEM
;
A
#
# COMPACT_ATOMS: atom_id res chain seq x y z
N LEU A 1 4.29 80.61 -91.24
CA LEU A 1 5.67 81.10 -90.99
C LEU A 1 6.61 80.74 -92.12
N GLN A 2 6.69 79.47 -92.55
CA GLN A 2 7.58 79.07 -93.65
C GLN A 2 7.32 79.88 -94.93
N SER A 3 6.05 80.03 -95.33
CA SER A 3 5.66 80.89 -96.46
C SER A 3 6.13 82.35 -96.30
N LEU A 4 6.00 82.93 -95.10
CA LEU A 4 6.40 84.32 -94.81
C LEU A 4 7.92 84.49 -94.83
N LYS A 5 8.67 83.50 -94.31
CA LYS A 5 10.13 83.47 -94.37
C LYS A 5 10.62 83.40 -95.82
N THR A 6 10.03 82.52 -96.63
CA THR A 6 10.35 82.40 -98.06
C THR A 6 10.02 83.68 -98.83
N GLU A 7 8.94 84.37 -98.47
CA GLU A 7 8.58 85.66 -99.07
C GLU A 7 9.61 86.76 -98.75
N ILE A 8 10.06 86.86 -97.48
CA ILE A 8 11.13 87.79 -97.05
C ILE A 8 12.46 87.47 -97.77
N GLU A 9 12.81 86.19 -97.89
CA GLU A 9 14.00 85.73 -98.63
C GLU A 9 13.90 86.06 -100.13
N ASN A 10 12.72 85.91 -100.73
CA ASN A 10 12.47 86.24 -102.14
C ASN A 10 12.53 87.74 -102.42
N HIS A 11 12.20 88.59 -101.45
CA HIS A 11 12.32 90.05 -101.56
C HIS A 11 13.76 90.56 -101.32
N GLN A 12 14.64 89.75 -100.73
CA GLN A 12 16.03 90.13 -100.43
C GLN A 12 16.86 90.54 -101.67
N PRO A 13 16.83 89.83 -102.82
CA PRO A 13 17.56 90.24 -104.02
C PRO A 13 17.05 91.55 -104.63
N TRP A 14 15.75 91.82 -104.51
CA TRP A 14 15.12 93.05 -105.01
C TRP A 14 15.52 94.25 -104.14
N ILE A 15 15.51 94.08 -102.81
CA ILE A 15 16.01 95.08 -101.86
C ILE A 15 17.49 95.37 -102.09
N ASN A 16 18.32 94.34 -102.28
CA ASN A 16 19.75 94.51 -102.57
C ASN A 16 19.96 95.31 -103.87
N ARG A 17 19.20 95.02 -104.94
CA ARG A 17 19.26 95.79 -106.20
C ARG A 17 18.87 97.25 -106.02
N ILE A 18 17.84 97.54 -105.23
CA ILE A 18 17.42 98.93 -104.94
C ILE A 18 18.51 99.66 -104.16
N CYS A 19 19.08 99.01 -103.15
CA CYS A 19 20.20 99.56 -102.38
C CYS A 19 21.44 99.79 -103.24
N ASP A 20 21.79 98.85 -104.12
CA ASP A 20 22.94 98.95 -105.04
C ASP A 20 22.75 100.08 -106.06
N ASN A 21 21.54 100.23 -106.61
CA ASN A 21 21.21 101.32 -107.52
C ASN A 21 21.24 102.68 -106.80
N GLY A 22 20.70 102.76 -105.58
CA GLY A 22 20.77 103.97 -104.76
C GLY A 22 22.22 104.33 -104.40
N ARG A 23 23.07 103.36 -104.05
CA ARG A 23 24.51 103.55 -103.81
C ARG A 23 25.26 104.03 -105.04
N LYS A 24 24.91 103.54 -106.24
CA LYS A 24 25.48 104.02 -107.52
C LYS A 24 25.13 105.49 -107.78
N LEU A 25 23.89 105.90 -107.50
CA LEU A 25 23.44 107.29 -107.65
C LEU A 25 24.17 108.23 -106.67
N ILE A 26 24.40 107.78 -105.44
CA ILE A 26 25.23 108.49 -104.44
C ILE A 26 26.67 108.63 -104.95
N ALA A 27 27.28 107.55 -105.44
CA ALA A 27 28.65 107.56 -105.95
C ALA A 27 28.85 108.46 -107.19
N SER A 28 27.79 108.71 -107.97
CA SER A 28 27.80 109.63 -109.12
C SER A 28 27.61 111.11 -108.76
N GLY A 29 27.48 111.46 -107.46
CA GLY A 29 27.37 112.85 -106.99
C GLY A 29 26.00 113.51 -107.22
N HIS A 30 24.91 112.71 -107.23
CA HIS A 30 23.54 113.19 -107.44
C HIS A 30 23.09 114.18 -106.33
N GLU A 31 22.31 115.21 -106.69
CA GLU A 31 21.92 116.31 -105.77
C GLU A 31 21.22 115.84 -104.49
N ASN A 32 20.39 114.79 -104.56
CA ASN A 32 19.66 114.21 -103.43
C ASN A 32 20.37 113.03 -102.74
N ALA A 33 21.69 112.88 -102.90
CA ALA A 33 22.49 111.82 -102.26
C ALA A 33 22.19 111.60 -100.75
N PRO A 34 22.09 112.62 -99.87
CA PRO A 34 21.80 112.39 -98.45
C PRO A 34 20.40 111.81 -98.19
N GLU A 35 19.42 112.13 -99.05
CA GLU A 35 18.06 111.59 -98.95
C GLU A 35 18.01 110.12 -99.40
N PHE A 36 18.77 109.75 -100.43
CA PHE A 36 18.93 108.36 -100.83
C PHE A 36 19.63 107.52 -99.76
N GLU A 37 20.65 108.06 -99.09
CA GLU A 37 21.34 107.36 -98.01
C GLU A 37 20.42 107.14 -96.79
N ALA A 38 19.64 108.14 -96.41
CA ALA A 38 18.62 108.03 -95.35
C ALA A 38 17.57 106.96 -95.69
N LYS A 39 17.05 106.94 -96.93
CA LYS A 39 16.04 105.95 -97.38
C LYS A 39 16.59 104.53 -97.49
N ILE A 40 17.85 104.37 -97.89
CA ILE A 40 18.53 103.06 -97.87
C ILE A 40 18.69 102.55 -96.44
N ASN A 41 19.08 103.42 -95.50
CA ASN A 41 19.23 103.04 -94.09
C ASN A 41 17.87 102.68 -93.46
N GLU A 42 16.82 103.47 -93.70
CA GLU A 42 15.45 103.19 -93.24
C GLU A 42 14.94 101.83 -93.76
N LEU A 43 15.18 101.53 -95.05
CA LEU A 43 14.79 100.25 -95.65
C LEU A 43 15.57 99.06 -95.05
N LEU A 44 16.87 99.22 -94.80
CA LEU A 44 17.70 98.18 -94.19
C LEU A 44 17.33 97.93 -92.72
N GLU A 45 17.05 98.99 -91.96
CA GLU A 45 16.60 98.92 -90.56
C GLU A 45 15.22 98.25 -90.46
N ALA A 46 14.25 98.68 -91.27
CA ALA A 46 12.93 98.06 -91.31
C ALA A 46 12.97 96.57 -91.73
N MET A 47 13.91 96.19 -92.60
CA MET A 47 14.11 94.79 -93.00
C MET A 47 14.74 93.96 -91.88
N GLU A 48 15.68 94.53 -91.13
CA GLU A 48 16.30 93.87 -89.98
C GLU A 48 15.30 93.71 -88.82
N ASP A 49 14.46 94.73 -88.57
CA ASP A 49 13.36 94.65 -87.62
C ASP A 49 12.34 93.58 -88.02
N LEU A 50 11.95 93.52 -89.31
CA LEU A 50 11.05 92.49 -89.82
C LEU A 50 11.63 91.08 -89.65
N LYS A 51 12.93 90.88 -89.95
CA LYS A 51 13.60 89.59 -89.71
C LYS A 51 13.64 89.26 -88.22
N THR A 52 13.95 90.24 -87.39
CA THR A 52 14.01 90.08 -85.93
C THR A 52 12.64 89.70 -85.36
N ASP A 53 11.57 90.33 -85.81
CA ASP A 53 10.21 90.05 -85.31
C ASP A 53 9.64 88.74 -85.85
N VAL A 54 9.98 88.35 -87.09
CA VAL A 54 9.65 87.03 -87.64
C VAL A 54 10.39 85.94 -86.87
N GLU A 55 11.66 86.15 -86.50
CA GLU A 55 12.43 85.20 -85.69
C GLU A 55 11.92 85.12 -84.25
N LYS A 56 11.56 86.25 -83.62
CA LYS A 56 10.87 86.27 -82.31
C LYS A 56 9.55 85.50 -82.37
N ARG A 57 8.74 85.72 -83.42
CA ARG A 57 7.47 85.01 -83.62
C ARG A 57 7.69 83.52 -83.86
N ARG A 58 8.75 83.14 -84.58
CA ARG A 58 9.15 81.73 -84.78
C ARG A 58 9.52 81.06 -83.45
N LYS A 59 10.31 81.72 -82.60
CA LYS A 59 10.66 81.22 -81.26
C LYS A 59 9.42 81.02 -80.39
N LYS A 60 8.54 82.04 -80.29
CA LYS A 60 7.29 81.93 -79.53
C LYS A 60 6.36 80.82 -80.03
N LEU A 61 6.26 80.62 -81.35
CA LEU A 61 5.47 79.54 -81.92
C LEU A 61 6.09 78.17 -81.66
N ALA A 62 7.41 78.04 -81.69
CA ALA A 62 8.10 76.80 -81.32
C ALA A 62 7.94 76.47 -79.83
N GLU A 63 7.98 77.47 -78.95
CA GLU A 63 7.69 77.30 -77.52
C GLU A 63 6.22 76.90 -77.29
N SER A 64 5.28 77.52 -78.01
CA SER A 64 3.86 77.16 -77.97
C SER A 64 3.60 75.75 -78.52
N GLU A 65 4.30 75.32 -79.57
CA GLU A 65 4.22 73.97 -80.13
C GLU A 65 4.69 72.94 -79.09
N LYS A 66 5.81 73.19 -78.40
CA LYS A 66 6.28 72.33 -77.30
C LYS A 66 5.27 72.24 -76.16
N ALA A 67 4.66 73.36 -75.77
CA ALA A 67 3.63 73.40 -74.72
C ALA A 67 2.39 72.57 -75.12
N HIS A 68 1.91 72.72 -76.37
CA HIS A 68 0.79 71.93 -76.87
C HIS A 68 1.13 70.44 -77.02
N GLN A 69 2.35 70.10 -77.43
CA GLN A 69 2.80 68.71 -77.50
C GLN A 69 2.80 68.07 -76.10
N TYR A 70 3.27 68.80 -75.08
CA TYR A 70 3.18 68.32 -73.70
C TYR A 70 1.72 68.07 -73.29
N LEU A 71 0.81 69.01 -73.57
CA LEU A 71 -0.61 68.86 -73.21
C LEU A 71 -1.27 67.67 -73.94
N TYR A 72 -0.87 67.40 -75.18
CA TYR A 72 -1.29 66.22 -75.92
C TYR A 72 -0.78 64.93 -75.27
N ASP A 73 0.53 64.83 -75.01
CA ASP A 73 1.14 63.64 -74.39
C ASP A 73 0.58 63.40 -72.97
N ALA A 74 0.29 64.48 -72.23
CA ALA A 74 -0.38 64.46 -70.94
C ALA A 74 -1.81 63.90 -71.02
N ASN A 75 -2.54 64.23 -72.09
CA ASN A 75 -3.88 63.70 -72.33
C ASN A 75 -3.84 62.20 -72.70
N GLU A 76 -2.89 61.79 -73.54
CA GLU A 76 -2.69 60.37 -73.87
C GLU A 76 -2.35 59.56 -72.62
N ALA A 77 -1.52 60.11 -71.72
CA ALA A 77 -1.21 59.46 -70.44
C ALA A 77 -2.44 59.35 -69.53
N GLU A 78 -3.31 60.36 -69.49
CA GLU A 78 -4.55 60.31 -68.72
C GLU A 78 -5.54 59.28 -69.27
N ILE A 79 -5.70 59.20 -70.59
CA ILE A 79 -6.55 58.19 -71.24
C ILE A 79 -6.05 56.79 -70.87
N TRP A 80 -4.74 56.56 -71.01
CA TRP A 80 -4.13 55.29 -70.66
C TRP A 80 -4.36 54.92 -69.19
N MET A 81 -4.14 55.86 -68.26
CA MET A 81 -4.39 55.61 -66.83
C MET A 81 -5.86 55.31 -66.53
N SER A 82 -6.80 56.00 -67.20
CA SER A 82 -8.25 55.76 -67.04
C SER A 82 -8.66 54.37 -67.54
N GLU A 83 -8.05 53.89 -68.63
CA GLU A 83 -8.25 52.53 -69.12
C GLU A 83 -7.71 51.49 -68.12
N GLN A 84 -6.51 51.71 -67.56
CA GLN A 84 -5.95 50.82 -66.54
C GLN A 84 -6.78 50.82 -65.25
N GLU A 85 -7.30 51.98 -64.84
CA GLU A 85 -8.18 52.10 -63.70
C GLU A 85 -9.45 51.25 -63.89
N LEU A 86 -10.06 51.29 -65.08
CA LEU A 86 -11.22 50.46 -65.39
C LEU A 86 -10.92 48.96 -65.24
N TYR A 87 -9.74 48.50 -65.70
CA TYR A 87 -9.33 47.12 -65.50
C TYR A 87 -9.07 46.80 -64.03
N MET A 88 -8.56 47.74 -63.24
CA MET A 88 -8.31 47.57 -61.80
C MET A 88 -9.58 47.57 -60.95
N MET A 89 -10.65 48.22 -61.41
CA MET A 89 -11.94 48.28 -60.72
C MET A 89 -12.81 47.03 -60.90
N THR A 90 -12.45 46.08 -61.78
CA THR A 90 -13.21 44.82 -61.86
C THR A 90 -13.09 44.03 -60.57
N ASP A 91 -14.23 43.80 -59.92
CA ASP A 91 -14.33 43.03 -58.67
C ASP A 91 -14.27 41.52 -58.97
N ASP A 92 -13.08 41.05 -59.34
CA ASP A 92 -12.82 39.65 -59.66
C ASP A 92 -12.44 38.88 -58.39
N ARG A 93 -13.43 38.55 -57.55
CA ARG A 93 -13.22 37.61 -56.45
C ARG A 93 -13.16 36.19 -57.00
N GLY A 94 -12.05 35.49 -56.73
CA GLY A 94 -11.88 34.09 -57.12
C GLY A 94 -12.91 33.18 -56.45
N LYS A 95 -13.36 32.15 -57.17
CA LYS A 95 -14.34 31.17 -56.67
C LYS A 95 -13.69 30.01 -55.93
N ASP A 96 -12.41 29.78 -56.22
CA ASP A 96 -11.58 28.73 -55.68
C ASP A 96 -10.11 29.17 -55.67
N GLU A 97 -9.23 28.37 -55.07
CA GLU A 97 -7.80 28.64 -54.99
C GLU A 97 -7.18 28.87 -56.39
N PHE A 98 -7.49 28.01 -57.35
CA PHE A 98 -6.93 28.04 -58.70
C PHE A 98 -7.33 29.30 -59.49
N THR A 99 -8.60 29.69 -59.43
CA THR A 99 -9.14 30.90 -60.06
C THR A 99 -8.56 32.14 -59.40
N THR A 100 -8.40 32.14 -58.06
CA THR A 100 -7.76 33.23 -57.33
C THR A 100 -6.29 33.41 -57.72
N GLU A 101 -5.52 32.32 -57.81
CA GLU A 101 -4.14 32.37 -58.31
C GLU A 101 -4.03 32.91 -59.74
N ASN A 102 -4.96 32.51 -60.62
CA ASN A 102 -4.98 33.02 -61.98
C ASN A 102 -5.30 34.52 -62.03
N TYR A 103 -6.20 35.01 -61.17
CA TYR A 103 -6.46 36.43 -61.03
C TYR A 103 -5.26 37.20 -60.48
N ILE A 104 -4.54 36.64 -59.51
CA ILE A 104 -3.27 37.20 -59.02
C ILE A 104 -2.26 37.31 -60.16
N LYS A 105 -2.03 36.23 -60.92
CA LYS A 105 -1.11 36.24 -62.08
C LYS A 105 -1.52 37.26 -63.14
N LYS A 106 -2.82 37.44 -63.39
CA LYS A 106 -3.33 38.47 -64.31
C LYS A 106 -3.08 39.87 -63.77
N HIS A 107 -3.32 40.08 -62.48
CA HIS A 107 -3.07 41.34 -61.80
C HIS A 107 -1.57 41.70 -61.76
N GLU A 108 -0.67 40.73 -61.55
CA GLU A 108 0.78 40.96 -61.58
C GLU A 108 1.28 41.48 -62.93
N ARG A 109 0.68 41.03 -64.05
CA ARG A 109 0.98 41.57 -65.37
C ARG A 109 0.53 43.03 -65.49
N LEU A 110 -0.70 43.31 -65.05
CA LEU A 110 -1.26 44.65 -65.07
C LEU A 110 -0.48 45.61 -64.16
N GLN A 111 -0.08 45.15 -62.97
CA GLN A 111 0.78 45.88 -62.04
C GLN A 111 2.14 46.18 -62.67
N LYS A 112 2.75 45.21 -63.36
CA LYS A 112 4.01 45.43 -64.08
C LYS A 112 3.89 46.49 -65.17
N ASP A 113 2.78 46.52 -65.91
CA ASP A 113 2.52 47.54 -66.92
C ASP A 113 2.38 48.93 -66.28
N VAL A 114 1.69 49.04 -65.14
CA VAL A 114 1.59 50.27 -64.32
C VAL A 114 2.95 50.72 -63.79
N ASP A 115 3.77 49.80 -63.30
CA ASP A 115 5.11 50.10 -62.77
C ASP A 115 6.05 50.58 -63.88
N GLN A 116 5.98 49.99 -65.07
CA GLN A 116 6.76 50.43 -66.24
C GLN A 116 6.34 51.82 -66.73
N PHE A 117 5.06 52.16 -66.61
CA PHE A 117 4.56 53.49 -66.98
C PHE A 117 5.11 54.63 -66.10
N ALA A 118 5.72 54.31 -64.94
CA ALA A 118 6.40 55.29 -64.10
C ALA A 118 7.46 56.09 -64.87
N ASP A 119 8.15 55.46 -65.83
CA ASP A 119 9.18 56.14 -66.63
C ASP A 119 8.56 57.17 -67.58
N THR A 120 7.36 56.89 -68.11
CA THR A 120 6.60 57.84 -68.93
C THR A 120 6.12 59.04 -68.11
N ILE A 121 5.62 58.80 -66.88
CA ILE A 121 5.22 59.87 -65.95
C ILE A 121 6.42 60.73 -65.57
N ARG A 122 7.57 60.12 -65.26
CA ARG A 122 8.82 60.84 -64.94
C ARG A 122 9.27 61.70 -66.12
N GLY A 123 9.25 61.14 -67.33
CA GLY A 123 9.59 61.88 -68.55
C GLY A 123 8.61 63.02 -68.87
N LEU A 124 7.33 62.91 -68.50
CA LEU A 124 6.38 64.03 -68.56
C LEU A 124 6.70 65.10 -67.51
N ALA A 125 7.00 64.69 -66.28
CA ALA A 125 7.36 65.60 -65.18
C ALA A 125 8.63 66.41 -65.50
N ASP A 126 9.68 65.76 -66.03
CA ASP A 126 10.92 66.43 -66.43
C ASP A 126 10.66 67.47 -67.53
N ARG A 127 9.82 67.13 -68.52
CA ARG A 127 9.43 68.06 -69.60
C ARG A 127 8.58 69.21 -69.09
N ALA A 128 7.65 68.96 -68.17
CA ALA A 128 6.85 70.00 -67.52
C ALA A 128 7.75 70.96 -66.74
N GLN A 129 8.70 70.44 -65.95
CA GLN A 129 9.66 71.26 -65.20
C GLN A 129 10.51 72.15 -66.10
N GLN A 130 11.01 71.61 -67.22
CA GLN A 130 11.76 72.39 -68.21
C GLN A 130 10.92 73.53 -68.80
N LEU A 131 9.68 73.24 -69.24
CA LEU A 131 8.78 74.25 -69.82
C LEU A 131 8.38 75.34 -68.80
N ILE A 132 8.22 74.98 -67.54
CA ILE A 132 7.93 75.93 -66.45
C ILE A 132 9.16 76.81 -66.17
N ALA A 133 10.35 76.22 -66.12
CA ALA A 133 11.60 76.95 -65.89
C ALA A 133 11.92 77.94 -67.03
N GLU A 134 11.60 77.57 -68.28
CA GLU A 134 11.74 78.43 -69.46
C GLU A 134 10.67 79.54 -69.55
N GLN A 135 9.71 79.61 -68.62
CA GLN A 135 8.53 80.50 -68.68
C GLN A 135 7.78 80.37 -70.02
N ALA A 136 7.66 79.15 -70.52
CA ALA A 136 6.96 78.86 -71.77
C ALA A 136 5.47 79.27 -71.68
N PRO A 137 4.80 79.51 -72.83
CA PRO A 137 3.37 79.79 -72.86
C PRO A 137 2.57 78.68 -72.14
N MET A 138 1.55 79.05 -71.36
CA MET A 138 0.68 78.11 -70.62
C MET A 138 1.37 77.36 -69.47
N SER A 139 2.49 77.86 -68.92
CA SER A 139 3.21 77.26 -67.78
C SER A 139 2.32 76.91 -66.58
N ASP A 140 1.38 77.78 -66.21
CA ASP A 140 0.46 77.53 -65.09
C ASP A 140 -0.48 76.35 -65.37
N GLN A 141 -0.96 76.22 -66.62
CA GLN A 141 -1.81 75.10 -67.04
C GLN A 141 -1.02 73.79 -67.07
N ILE A 142 0.23 73.84 -67.54
CA ILE A 142 1.15 72.69 -67.54
C ILE A 142 1.41 72.19 -66.11
N ALA A 143 1.65 73.11 -65.16
CA ALA A 143 1.87 72.76 -63.76
C ALA A 143 0.65 72.07 -63.12
N VAL A 144 -0.55 72.63 -63.34
CA VAL A 144 -1.81 72.01 -62.86
C VAL A 144 -2.01 70.64 -63.50
N ARG A 145 -1.74 70.52 -64.80
CA ARG A 145 -1.92 69.26 -65.53
C ARG A 145 -0.96 68.17 -65.08
N GLN A 146 0.31 68.51 -64.85
CA GLN A 146 1.28 67.55 -64.28
C GLN A 146 0.83 67.08 -62.89
N SER A 147 0.38 67.98 -62.03
CA SER A 147 -0.11 67.63 -60.70
C SER A 147 -1.33 66.70 -60.75
N GLN A 148 -2.23 66.86 -61.72
CA GLN A 148 -3.35 65.94 -61.94
C GLN A 148 -2.86 64.56 -62.36
N ILE A 149 -1.91 64.48 -63.30
CA ILE A 149 -1.31 63.22 -63.75
C ILE A 149 -0.64 62.49 -62.59
N ASP A 150 0.17 63.19 -61.79
CA ASP A 150 0.86 62.59 -60.65
C ASP A 150 -0.14 62.04 -59.62
N LYS A 151 -1.23 62.77 -59.38
CA LYS A 151 -2.30 62.34 -58.47
C LYS A 151 -3.06 61.12 -59.00
N SER A 152 -3.42 61.11 -60.29
CA SER A 152 -4.12 59.97 -60.91
C SER A 152 -3.23 58.73 -60.93
N TYR A 153 -1.93 58.88 -61.22
CA TYR A 153 -0.98 57.77 -61.19
C TYR A 153 -0.79 57.22 -59.77
N ALA A 154 -0.68 58.09 -58.75
CA ALA A 154 -0.65 57.66 -57.35
C ALA A 154 -1.92 56.91 -56.95
N GLY A 155 -3.11 57.41 -57.34
CA GLY A 155 -4.38 56.73 -57.11
C GLY A 155 -4.46 55.35 -57.77
N LEU A 156 -3.95 55.22 -59.01
CA LEU A 156 -3.87 53.94 -59.72
C LEU A 156 -2.93 52.95 -59.01
N GLN A 157 -1.79 53.42 -58.48
CA GLN A 157 -0.90 52.59 -57.68
C GLN A 157 -1.56 52.12 -56.38
N ASP A 158 -2.30 52.99 -55.69
CA ASP A 158 -3.01 52.63 -54.47
C ASP A 158 -4.12 51.60 -54.77
N LEU A 159 -4.88 51.79 -55.86
CA LEU A 159 -5.89 50.82 -56.31
C LEU A 159 -5.27 49.46 -56.67
N SER A 160 -4.08 49.47 -57.29
CA SER A 160 -3.32 48.26 -57.59
C SER A 160 -2.92 47.51 -56.32
N ARG A 161 -2.38 48.21 -55.31
CA ARG A 161 -2.00 47.61 -54.01
C ARG A 161 -3.21 47.04 -53.28
N GLU A 162 -4.31 47.78 -53.25
CA GLU A 162 -5.57 47.36 -52.63
C GLU A 162 -6.12 46.08 -53.29
N ARG A 163 -6.14 46.03 -54.63
CA ARG A 163 -6.57 44.83 -55.35
C ARG A 163 -5.65 43.64 -55.08
N ARG A 164 -4.33 43.84 -55.07
CA ARG A 164 -3.35 42.80 -54.74
C ARG A 164 -3.60 42.24 -53.34
N HIS A 165 -3.86 43.12 -52.38
CA HIS A 165 -4.16 42.75 -50.99
C HIS A 165 -5.41 41.87 -50.92
N ARG A 166 -6.54 42.32 -51.48
CA ARG A 166 -7.81 41.57 -51.47
C ARG A 166 -7.70 40.18 -52.14
N LEU A 167 -6.97 40.09 -53.26
CA LEU A 167 -6.73 38.80 -53.92
C LEU A 167 -5.84 37.89 -53.06
N GLY A 168 -4.84 38.45 -52.38
CA GLY A 168 -3.99 37.73 -51.43
C GLY A 168 -4.77 37.19 -50.23
N GLU A 169 -5.65 37.99 -49.64
CA GLU A 169 -6.54 37.57 -48.54
C GLU A 169 -7.49 36.45 -48.99
N THR A 170 -8.08 36.57 -50.18
CA THR A 170 -8.93 35.52 -50.75
C THR A 170 -8.16 34.20 -50.93
N LEU A 171 -6.90 34.27 -51.39
CA LEU A 171 -6.05 33.08 -51.53
C LEU A 171 -5.70 32.47 -50.17
N GLN A 172 -5.42 33.30 -49.16
CA GLN A 172 -5.18 32.84 -47.80
C GLN A 172 -6.40 32.13 -47.22
N LEU A 173 -7.61 32.66 -47.46
CA LEU A 173 -8.87 32.04 -47.02
C LEU A 173 -9.04 30.62 -47.59
N PHE A 174 -8.83 30.43 -48.90
CA PHE A 174 -8.93 29.10 -49.51
C PHE A 174 -7.85 28.14 -49.01
N ASN A 175 -6.62 28.63 -48.81
CA ASN A 175 -5.54 27.83 -48.23
C ASN A 175 -5.85 27.40 -46.79
N LEU A 176 -6.44 28.27 -45.98
CA LEU A 176 -6.87 27.95 -44.63
C LEU A 176 -8.00 26.91 -44.65
N HIS A 177 -9.01 27.09 -45.50
CA HIS A 177 -10.12 26.15 -45.62
C HIS A 177 -9.63 24.73 -45.96
N ARG A 178 -8.74 24.60 -46.95
CA ARG A 178 -8.13 23.31 -47.31
C ARG A 178 -7.33 22.70 -46.15
N GLN A 179 -6.54 23.51 -45.45
CA GLN A 179 -5.80 23.03 -44.27
C GLN A 179 -6.74 22.52 -43.17
N ILE A 180 -7.86 23.20 -42.93
CA ILE A 180 -8.88 22.77 -41.96
C ILE A 180 -9.52 21.46 -42.41
N ASP A 181 -9.92 21.32 -43.67
CA ASP A 181 -10.50 20.09 -44.21
C ASP A 181 -9.52 18.91 -44.11
N ASP A 182 -8.23 19.12 -44.39
CA ASP A 182 -7.18 18.11 -44.24
C ASP A 182 -6.99 17.68 -42.77
N ILE A 183 -7.21 18.59 -41.82
CA ILE A 183 -7.18 18.26 -40.39
C ILE A 183 -8.46 17.50 -39.99
N LEU A 184 -9.63 17.94 -40.44
CA LEU A 184 -10.91 17.28 -40.17
C LEU A 184 -10.93 15.84 -40.71
N GLN A 185 -10.43 15.62 -41.92
CA GLN A 185 -10.30 14.28 -42.49
C GLN A 185 -9.34 13.40 -41.67
N TRP A 186 -8.21 13.98 -41.24
CA TRP A 186 -7.27 13.27 -40.36
C TRP A 186 -7.89 12.95 -39.00
N ILE A 187 -8.69 13.84 -38.41
CA ILE A 187 -9.45 13.59 -37.18
C ILE A 187 -10.41 12.41 -37.38
N ALA A 188 -11.21 12.43 -38.46
CA ALA A 188 -12.15 11.35 -38.77
C ALA A 188 -11.48 9.97 -38.91
N GLU A 189 -10.28 9.91 -39.52
CA GLU A 189 -9.50 8.68 -39.59
C GLU A 189 -9.06 8.16 -38.21
N ARG A 190 -8.75 9.08 -37.29
CA ARG A 190 -8.37 8.75 -35.90
C ARG A 190 -9.57 8.34 -35.06
N GLU A 191 -10.74 8.93 -35.30
CA GLU A 191 -12.00 8.55 -34.64
C GLU A 191 -12.35 7.09 -34.90
N VAL A 192 -12.12 6.57 -36.12
CA VAL A 192 -12.35 5.16 -36.44
C VAL A 192 -11.54 4.23 -35.53
N VAL A 193 -10.29 4.60 -35.20
CA VAL A 193 -9.44 3.82 -34.30
C VAL A 193 -9.88 3.97 -32.84
N ALA A 194 -10.23 5.19 -32.42
CA ALA A 194 -10.71 5.48 -31.08
C ALA A 194 -12.07 4.81 -30.76
N ALA A 195 -12.97 4.74 -31.74
CA ALA A 195 -14.29 4.12 -31.63
C ALA A 195 -14.29 2.59 -31.78
N SER A 196 -13.12 1.97 -31.99
CA SER A 196 -13.04 0.52 -32.12
C SER A 196 -13.58 -0.19 -30.86
N PRO A 197 -14.51 -1.17 -30.98
CA PRO A 197 -15.05 -1.88 -29.83
C PRO A 197 -14.12 -3.00 -29.30
N ASP A 198 -13.07 -3.38 -30.05
CA ASP A 198 -12.30 -4.60 -29.79
C ASP A 198 -11.40 -4.50 -28.55
N THR A 199 -11.81 -5.06 -27.41
CA THR A 199 -10.98 -5.08 -26.20
C THR A 199 -9.93 -6.19 -26.18
N GLY A 200 -9.98 -7.17 -27.10
CA GLY A 200 -9.00 -8.26 -27.27
C GLY A 200 -8.76 -9.15 -26.05
N GLN A 201 -9.32 -10.36 -26.06
CA GLN A 201 -9.34 -11.28 -24.90
C GLN A 201 -7.99 -11.91 -24.50
N ASP A 202 -7.01 -12.02 -25.40
CA ASP A 202 -5.75 -12.76 -25.15
C ASP A 202 -4.46 -11.90 -25.19
N TYR A 203 -4.53 -10.63 -25.64
CA TYR A 203 -3.37 -9.73 -25.80
C TYR A 203 -3.62 -8.31 -25.25
N GLU A 204 -4.47 -8.20 -24.24
CA GLU A 204 -5.04 -6.94 -23.74
C GLU A 204 -3.98 -5.92 -23.29
N HIS A 205 -2.89 -6.37 -22.65
CA HIS A 205 -1.78 -5.48 -22.28
C HIS A 205 -1.10 -4.87 -23.51
N MET A 206 -0.93 -5.64 -24.58
CA MET A 206 -0.33 -5.16 -25.82
C MET A 206 -1.27 -4.20 -26.55
N LEU A 207 -2.57 -4.47 -26.52
CA LEU A 207 -3.60 -3.59 -27.09
C LEU A 207 -3.69 -2.26 -26.33
N GLN A 208 -3.68 -2.29 -25.00
CA GLN A 208 -3.69 -1.07 -24.18
C GLN A 208 -2.42 -0.25 -24.41
N GLU A 209 -1.25 -0.88 -24.43
CA GLU A 209 0.01 -0.18 -24.66
C GLU A 209 0.09 0.45 -26.06
N ARG A 210 -0.35 -0.29 -27.09
CA ARG A 210 -0.48 0.23 -28.46
C ARG A 210 -1.47 1.39 -28.55
N PHE A 211 -2.63 1.28 -27.89
CA PHE A 211 -3.62 2.35 -27.90
C PHE A 211 -3.14 3.59 -27.13
N ASN A 212 -2.45 3.40 -26.01
CA ASN A 212 -1.84 4.50 -25.26
C ASN A 212 -0.77 5.22 -26.09
N GLN A 213 0.02 4.49 -26.87
CA GLN A 213 0.97 5.09 -27.80
C GLN A 213 0.24 5.86 -28.90
N PHE A 214 -0.77 5.25 -29.53
CA PHE A 214 -1.63 5.92 -30.51
C PHE A 214 -2.25 7.22 -29.98
N ALA A 215 -2.77 7.20 -28.75
CA ALA A 215 -3.39 8.36 -28.12
C ALA A 215 -2.38 9.48 -27.90
N LYS A 216 -1.18 9.17 -27.38
CA LYS A 216 -0.11 10.14 -27.19
C LYS A 216 0.33 10.77 -28.51
N ASP A 217 0.53 9.95 -29.54
CA ASP A 217 0.96 10.43 -30.86
C ASP A 217 -0.13 11.29 -31.51
N THR A 218 -1.40 10.92 -31.34
CA THR A 218 -2.54 11.68 -31.85
C THR A 218 -2.68 13.02 -31.13
N GLU A 219 -2.58 13.04 -29.80
CA GLU A 219 -2.65 14.26 -29.00
C GLU A 219 -1.50 15.23 -29.32
N ALA A 220 -0.27 14.73 -29.47
CA ALA A 220 0.88 15.58 -29.78
C ALA A 220 0.75 16.22 -31.17
N ILE A 221 0.45 15.42 -32.20
CA ILE A 221 0.33 15.90 -33.59
C ILE A 221 -0.91 16.77 -33.76
N GLY A 222 -2.04 16.37 -33.18
CA GLY A 222 -3.31 17.05 -33.33
C GLY A 222 -3.32 18.41 -32.64
N THR A 223 -2.78 18.51 -31.41
CA THR A 223 -2.72 19.79 -30.67
C THR A 223 -1.91 20.83 -31.44
N GLU A 224 -0.76 20.46 -32.00
CA GLU A 224 0.06 21.38 -32.81
C GLU A 224 -0.68 21.84 -34.07
N ARG A 225 -1.28 20.90 -34.83
CA ARG A 225 -1.99 21.21 -36.08
C ARG A 225 -3.24 22.06 -35.85
N VAL A 226 -4.04 21.73 -34.84
CA VAL A 226 -5.26 22.48 -34.48
C VAL A 226 -4.91 23.87 -33.96
N ALA A 227 -3.87 24.00 -33.12
CA ALA A 227 -3.40 25.30 -32.65
C ALA A 227 -2.93 26.19 -33.81
N ALA A 228 -2.13 25.64 -34.75
CA ALA A 228 -1.65 26.39 -35.91
C ALA A 228 -2.80 26.85 -36.82
N ALA A 229 -3.84 26.03 -37.02
CA ALA A 229 -5.03 26.41 -37.77
C ALA A 229 -5.86 27.48 -37.03
N ASN A 230 -6.01 27.35 -35.72
CA ASN A 230 -6.69 28.34 -34.87
C ASN A 230 -5.98 29.71 -34.91
N ASP A 231 -4.65 29.74 -34.82
CA ASP A 231 -3.86 30.97 -34.92
C ASP A 231 -4.02 31.65 -36.28
N GLN A 232 -4.10 30.87 -37.38
CA GLN A 232 -4.38 31.40 -38.72
C GLN A 232 -5.80 31.97 -38.82
N CYS A 233 -6.80 31.30 -38.22
CA CYS A 233 -8.17 31.82 -38.14
C CYS A 233 -8.22 33.15 -37.40
N ASP A 234 -7.55 33.25 -36.24
CA ASP A 234 -7.53 34.45 -35.41
C ASP A 234 -6.84 35.63 -36.10
N GLN A 235 -5.76 35.37 -36.84
CA GLN A 235 -5.09 36.39 -37.65
C GLN A 235 -6.03 36.97 -38.70
N LEU A 236 -6.76 36.13 -39.47
CA LEU A 236 -7.71 36.61 -40.47
C LEU A 236 -8.89 37.36 -39.86
N MET A 237 -9.39 36.92 -38.70
CA MET A 237 -10.50 37.59 -38.01
C MET A 237 -10.08 38.96 -37.44
N SER A 238 -8.82 39.11 -37.00
CA SER A 238 -8.31 40.36 -36.42
C SER A 238 -8.25 41.52 -37.42
N VAL A 239 -8.16 41.23 -38.73
CA VAL A 239 -8.08 42.23 -39.81
C VAL A 239 -9.47 42.74 -40.23
N HIS A 240 -10.55 42.35 -39.54
CA HIS A 240 -11.95 42.62 -39.93
C HIS A 240 -12.27 42.11 -41.35
N HIS A 241 -11.78 40.91 -41.68
CA HIS A 241 -12.01 40.29 -42.98
C HIS A 241 -13.52 40.08 -43.24
N PRO A 242 -14.03 40.30 -44.47
CA PRO A 242 -15.46 40.15 -44.80
C PRO A 242 -16.05 38.77 -44.45
N ASP A 243 -15.22 37.73 -44.55
CA ASP A 243 -15.62 36.34 -44.26
C ASP A 243 -15.29 35.89 -42.83
N ALA A 244 -14.99 36.81 -41.91
CA ALA A 244 -14.72 36.49 -40.51
C ALA A 244 -15.81 35.59 -39.85
N PRO A 245 -17.12 35.77 -40.12
CA PRO A 245 -18.14 34.85 -39.60
C PRO A 245 -18.00 33.41 -40.12
N THR A 246 -17.58 33.24 -41.37
CA THR A 246 -17.36 31.91 -41.98
C THR A 246 -16.12 31.25 -41.40
N VAL A 247 -15.03 32.02 -41.23
CA VAL A 247 -13.80 31.53 -40.59
C VAL A 247 -14.05 31.12 -39.14
N ALA A 248 -14.84 31.89 -38.39
CA ALA A 248 -15.25 31.54 -37.03
C ALA A 248 -16.00 30.21 -36.99
N LEU A 249 -16.94 29.98 -37.92
CA LEU A 249 -17.67 28.71 -38.02
C LEU A 249 -16.72 27.53 -38.31
N TRP A 250 -15.74 27.68 -39.20
CA TRP A 250 -14.75 26.63 -39.46
C TRP A 250 -13.90 26.34 -38.24
N LYS A 251 -13.49 27.38 -37.51
CA LYS A 251 -12.73 27.27 -36.26
C LYS A 251 -13.53 26.50 -35.21
N ASP A 252 -14.80 26.83 -35.03
CA ASP A 252 -15.68 26.18 -34.06
C ASP A 252 -15.87 24.69 -34.42
N ASN A 253 -16.18 24.38 -35.68
CA ASN A 253 -16.33 23.00 -36.16
C ASN A 253 -15.05 22.16 -35.96
N LEU A 254 -13.87 22.77 -36.22
CA LEU A 254 -12.58 22.10 -36.02
C LEU A 254 -12.34 21.78 -34.55
N ASN A 255 -12.60 22.74 -33.65
CA ASN A 255 -12.41 22.56 -32.22
C ASN A 255 -13.40 21.53 -31.66
N GLU A 256 -14.67 21.56 -32.08
CA GLU A 256 -15.68 20.57 -31.69
C GLU A 256 -15.26 19.15 -32.12
N ALA A 257 -14.82 18.97 -33.37
CA ALA A 257 -14.34 17.68 -33.87
C ALA A 257 -13.10 17.19 -33.09
N TRP A 258 -12.18 18.10 -32.74
CA TRP A 258 -11.00 17.77 -31.95
C TRP A 258 -11.35 17.36 -30.51
N GLU A 259 -12.23 18.10 -29.85
CA GLU A 259 -12.72 17.78 -28.50
C GLU A 259 -13.44 16.42 -28.47
N ASN A 260 -14.32 16.15 -29.42
CA ASN A 260 -15.01 14.87 -29.56
C ASN A 260 -14.03 13.70 -29.71
N LEU A 261 -12.98 13.84 -30.53
CA LEU A 261 -11.95 12.82 -30.67
C LEU A 261 -11.20 12.57 -29.35
N LEU A 262 -10.87 13.62 -28.60
CA LEU A 262 -10.21 13.48 -27.30
C LEU A 262 -11.10 12.74 -26.29
N GLU A 263 -12.41 13.04 -26.26
CA GLU A 263 -13.38 12.31 -25.42
C GLU A 263 -13.50 10.83 -25.80
N LEU A 264 -13.53 10.52 -27.10
CA LEU A 264 -13.53 9.13 -27.59
C LEU A 264 -12.25 8.39 -27.19
N ILE A 265 -11.09 9.03 -27.33
CA ILE A 265 -9.81 8.46 -26.90
C ILE A 265 -9.82 8.18 -25.40
N ASP A 266 -10.31 9.11 -24.57
CA ASP A 266 -10.34 8.92 -23.12
C ASP A 266 -11.33 7.81 -22.71
N THR A 267 -12.54 7.82 -23.27
CA THR A 267 -13.54 6.77 -23.06
C THR A 267 -12.95 5.40 -23.39
N ARG A 268 -12.26 5.30 -24.53
CA ARG A 268 -11.62 4.06 -24.97
C ARG A 268 -10.48 3.62 -24.05
N LYS A 269 -9.63 4.55 -23.56
CA LYS A 269 -8.59 4.26 -22.56
C LYS A 269 -9.21 3.67 -21.29
N GLN A 270 -10.29 4.27 -20.79
CA GLN A 270 -11.00 3.82 -19.60
C GLN A 270 -11.59 2.41 -19.80
N MET A 271 -12.21 2.14 -20.96
CA MET A 271 -12.75 0.82 -21.28
C MET A 271 -11.68 -0.27 -21.35
N LEU A 272 -10.53 0.01 -21.98
CA LEU A 272 -9.41 -0.94 -22.06
C LEU A 272 -8.81 -1.22 -20.68
N GLU A 273 -8.67 -0.19 -19.84
CA GLU A 273 -8.19 -0.35 -18.47
C GLU A 273 -9.16 -1.15 -17.60
N ALA A 274 -10.47 -0.91 -17.70
CA ALA A 274 -11.48 -1.68 -16.98
C ALA A 274 -11.46 -3.16 -17.39
N SER A 275 -11.34 -3.44 -18.69
CA SER A 275 -11.23 -4.81 -19.22
C SER A 275 -9.97 -5.51 -18.69
N ARG A 276 -8.81 -4.85 -18.75
CA ARG A 276 -7.55 -5.37 -18.18
C ARG A 276 -7.67 -5.67 -16.68
N GLN A 277 -8.28 -4.79 -15.90
CA GLN A 277 -8.47 -5.00 -14.46
C GLN A 277 -9.33 -6.23 -14.18
N LEU A 278 -10.40 -6.44 -14.95
CA LEU A 278 -11.26 -7.61 -14.84
C LEU A 278 -10.49 -8.91 -15.16
N HIS A 279 -9.74 -8.94 -16.26
CA HIS A 279 -8.94 -10.10 -16.64
C HIS A 279 -7.83 -10.40 -15.63
N LYS A 280 -7.13 -9.36 -15.16
CA LYS A 280 -6.15 -9.48 -14.08
C LYS A 280 -6.79 -10.10 -12.83
N PHE A 281 -7.95 -9.62 -12.41
CA PHE A 281 -8.68 -10.16 -11.27
C PHE A 281 -8.97 -11.67 -11.42
N PHE A 282 -9.45 -12.11 -12.59
CA PHE A 282 -9.68 -13.54 -12.82
C PHE A 282 -8.40 -14.36 -12.80
N HIS A 283 -7.31 -13.82 -13.34
CA HIS A 283 -5.99 -14.44 -13.25
C HIS A 283 -5.54 -14.57 -11.79
N ASP A 284 -5.63 -13.49 -11.01
CA ASP A 284 -5.22 -13.43 -9.62
C ASP A 284 -6.06 -14.37 -8.75
N CYS A 285 -7.37 -14.49 -9.01
CA CYS A 285 -8.23 -15.49 -8.38
C CYS A 285 -7.73 -16.92 -8.64
N ARG A 286 -7.42 -17.25 -9.90
CA ARG A 286 -6.97 -18.59 -10.29
C ARG A 286 -5.61 -18.93 -9.68
N ASP A 287 -4.65 -18.02 -9.73
CA ASP A 287 -3.32 -18.21 -9.14
C ASP A 287 -3.41 -18.35 -7.62
N THR A 288 -4.14 -17.45 -6.95
CA THR A 288 -4.34 -17.50 -5.50
C THR A 288 -5.03 -18.81 -5.08
N LEU A 289 -6.09 -19.21 -5.79
CA LEU A 289 -6.79 -20.48 -5.54
C LEU A 289 -5.85 -21.67 -5.70
N SER A 290 -5.06 -21.71 -6.77
CA SER A 290 -4.09 -22.79 -7.01
C SER A 290 -3.07 -22.90 -5.88
N ARG A 291 -2.53 -21.78 -5.40
CA ARG A 291 -1.58 -21.74 -4.27
C ARG A 291 -2.22 -22.19 -2.96
N ILE A 292 -3.47 -21.80 -2.69
CA ILE A 292 -4.22 -22.28 -1.51
C ILE A 292 -4.40 -23.80 -1.57
N LEU A 293 -4.80 -24.32 -2.73
CA LEU A 293 -4.99 -25.76 -2.91
C LEU A 293 -3.65 -26.50 -2.77
N GLU A 294 -2.56 -26.00 -3.33
CA GLU A 294 -1.22 -26.58 -3.16
C GLU A 294 -0.80 -26.62 -1.67
N LYS A 295 -1.02 -25.53 -0.92
CA LYS A 295 -0.76 -25.47 0.53
C LYS A 295 -1.65 -26.43 1.32
N THR A 296 -2.89 -26.61 0.87
CA THR A 296 -3.83 -27.56 1.50
C THR A 296 -3.34 -29.00 1.33
N HIS A 297 -2.94 -29.38 0.11
CA HIS A 297 -2.48 -30.75 -0.19
C HIS A 297 -1.09 -31.07 0.35
N SER A 298 -0.22 -30.07 0.50
CA SER A 298 1.13 -30.27 1.06
C SER A 298 1.16 -30.39 2.58
N MET A 299 0.02 -30.27 3.26
CA MET A 299 -0.03 -30.35 4.73
C MET A 299 0.18 -31.78 5.21
N PRO A 300 1.21 -32.05 6.05
CA PRO A 300 1.43 -33.39 6.60
C PRO A 300 0.28 -33.81 7.53
N GLU A 301 -0.01 -35.11 7.60
CA GLU A 301 -0.96 -35.68 8.57
C GLU A 301 -0.29 -36.25 9.82
N ASP A 302 1.02 -36.52 9.78
CA ASP A 302 1.76 -37.12 10.89
C ASP A 302 1.70 -36.27 12.17
N LEU A 303 1.54 -36.93 13.31
CA LEU A 303 1.47 -36.33 14.65
C LEU A 303 2.75 -36.58 15.47
N GLY A 304 3.68 -37.41 14.98
CA GLY A 304 4.89 -37.76 15.70
C GLY A 304 4.71 -38.94 16.65
N ARG A 305 5.83 -39.58 17.01
CA ARG A 305 5.89 -40.85 17.77
C ARG A 305 6.39 -40.68 19.20
N ASP A 306 6.93 -39.52 19.52
CA ASP A 306 7.53 -39.17 20.80
C ASP A 306 7.44 -37.65 21.06
N SER A 307 7.65 -37.22 22.32
CA SER A 307 7.54 -35.82 22.73
C SER A 307 8.44 -34.87 21.93
N SER A 308 9.65 -35.31 21.56
CA SER A 308 10.62 -34.49 20.82
C SER A 308 10.17 -34.30 19.37
N SER A 309 9.66 -35.36 18.73
CA SER A 309 9.13 -35.33 17.37
C SER A 309 7.89 -34.45 17.25
N VAL A 310 6.97 -34.52 18.22
CA VAL A 310 5.76 -33.68 18.27
C VAL A 310 6.15 -32.22 18.44
N SER A 311 7.08 -31.90 19.34
CA SER A 311 7.58 -30.54 19.53
C SER A 311 8.23 -29.97 18.26
N ALA A 312 8.96 -30.80 17.52
CA ALA A 312 9.52 -30.41 16.22
C ALA A 312 8.43 -30.17 15.17
N LEU A 313 7.39 -31.01 15.12
CA LEU A 313 6.24 -30.85 14.22
C LEU A 313 5.40 -29.61 14.56
N GLN A 314 5.22 -29.28 15.84
CA GLN A 314 4.57 -28.04 16.28
C GLN A 314 5.33 -26.80 15.78
N ARG A 315 6.67 -26.78 15.92
CA ARG A 315 7.49 -25.68 15.37
C ARG A 315 7.38 -25.58 13.84
N LYS A 316 7.43 -26.72 13.14
CA LYS A 316 7.24 -26.74 11.68
C LYS A 316 5.86 -26.23 11.27
N HIS A 317 4.82 -26.62 12.00
CA HIS A 317 3.47 -26.14 11.74
C HIS A 317 3.35 -24.63 12.01
N GLN A 318 3.97 -24.13 13.08
CA GLN A 318 4.01 -22.70 13.34
C GLN A 318 4.69 -21.92 12.22
N ASN A 319 5.81 -22.41 11.68
CA ASN A 319 6.46 -21.80 10.53
C ASN A 319 5.56 -21.81 9.29
N PHE A 320 4.86 -22.93 9.04
CA PHE A 320 3.88 -23.01 7.96
C PHE A 320 2.78 -21.95 8.10
N LEU A 321 2.24 -21.71 9.31
CA LEU A 321 1.26 -20.63 9.54
C LEU A 321 1.84 -19.24 9.26
N THR A 322 3.11 -19.01 9.61
CA THR A 322 3.79 -17.75 9.28
C THR A 322 3.91 -17.57 7.76
N ASP A 323 4.23 -18.62 7.01
CA ASP A 323 4.34 -18.55 5.55
C ASP A 323 3.00 -18.21 4.88
N LEU A 324 1.88 -18.60 5.51
CA LEU A 324 0.53 -18.31 5.03
C LEU A 324 0.14 -16.83 5.11
N VAL A 325 0.86 -15.98 5.86
CA VAL A 325 0.55 -14.55 5.98
C VAL A 325 0.58 -13.84 4.62
N THR A 326 1.52 -14.22 3.75
CA THR A 326 1.60 -13.66 2.39
C THR A 326 0.38 -14.04 1.56
N LEU A 327 -0.07 -15.29 1.67
CA LEU A 327 -1.26 -15.80 0.98
C LEU A 327 -2.54 -15.17 1.53
N GLU A 328 -2.61 -14.90 2.84
CA GLU A 328 -3.71 -14.14 3.45
C GLU A 328 -3.82 -12.72 2.86
N SER A 329 -2.68 -12.05 2.65
CA SER A 329 -2.66 -10.73 1.99
C SER A 329 -3.17 -10.80 0.56
N GLN A 330 -2.83 -11.87 -0.19
CA GLN A 330 -3.34 -12.07 -1.55
C GLN A 330 -4.86 -12.29 -1.56
N VAL A 331 -5.38 -13.10 -0.62
CA VAL A 331 -6.83 -13.31 -0.46
C VAL A 331 -7.55 -11.99 -0.15
N LYS A 332 -6.99 -11.15 0.73
CA LYS A 332 -7.54 -9.81 1.02
C LYS A 332 -7.52 -8.89 -0.20
N GLN A 333 -6.46 -8.96 -1.01
CA GLN A 333 -6.40 -8.19 -2.25
C GLN A 333 -7.49 -8.62 -3.23
N VAL A 334 -7.69 -9.94 -3.42
CA VAL A 334 -8.78 -10.49 -4.25
C VAL A 334 -10.15 -9.98 -3.77
N GLN A 335 -10.41 -9.93 -2.46
CA GLN A 335 -11.67 -9.36 -1.93
C GLN A 335 -11.81 -7.85 -2.24
N SER A 336 -10.72 -7.09 -2.11
CA SER A 336 -10.74 -5.65 -2.40
C SER A 336 -11.02 -5.40 -3.89
N ASP A 337 -10.33 -6.13 -4.77
CA ASP A 337 -10.49 -6.04 -6.22
C ASP A 337 -11.89 -6.47 -6.65
N ALA A 338 -12.43 -7.55 -6.07
CA ALA A 338 -13.81 -7.98 -6.31
C ALA A 338 -14.82 -6.89 -5.95
N ARG A 339 -14.69 -6.26 -4.78
CA ARG A 339 -15.59 -5.16 -4.36
C ARG A 339 -15.52 -3.96 -5.29
N ALA A 340 -14.31 -3.58 -5.72
CA ALA A 340 -14.13 -2.48 -6.66
C ALA A 340 -14.78 -2.80 -8.01
N LEU A 341 -14.57 -4.00 -8.54
CA LEU A 341 -15.17 -4.43 -9.82
C LEU A 341 -16.69 -4.59 -9.73
N GLN A 342 -17.23 -5.07 -8.61
CA GLN A 342 -18.67 -5.21 -8.40
C GLN A 342 -19.41 -3.85 -8.41
N ALA A 343 -18.73 -2.74 -8.12
CA ALA A 343 -19.32 -1.41 -8.26
C ALA A 343 -19.48 -0.98 -9.74
N SER A 344 -18.65 -1.52 -10.63
CA SER A 344 -18.56 -1.11 -12.05
C SER A 344 -19.28 -2.08 -13.00
N TYR A 345 -19.53 -3.33 -12.57
CA TYR A 345 -20.15 -4.37 -13.40
C TYR A 345 -21.50 -4.83 -12.82
N ALA A 346 -22.42 -5.22 -13.70
CA ALA A 346 -23.75 -5.73 -13.34
C ALA A 346 -24.09 -7.02 -14.12
N GLY A 347 -25.15 -7.72 -13.71
CA GLY A 347 -25.65 -8.93 -14.38
C GLY A 347 -24.68 -10.11 -14.31
N ASP A 348 -24.52 -10.84 -15.41
CA ASP A 348 -23.73 -12.08 -15.48
C ASP A 348 -22.27 -11.88 -15.08
N LYS A 349 -21.67 -10.73 -15.44
CA LYS A 349 -20.27 -10.42 -15.09
C LYS A 349 -20.09 -10.17 -13.60
N ALA A 350 -21.02 -9.49 -12.95
CA ALA A 350 -21.00 -9.32 -11.49
C ALA A 350 -21.12 -10.67 -10.76
N LEU A 351 -22.00 -11.55 -11.26
CA LEU A 351 -22.17 -12.90 -10.72
C LEU A 351 -20.90 -13.76 -10.91
N GLU A 352 -20.24 -13.65 -12.06
CA GLU A 352 -18.97 -14.33 -12.33
C GLU A 352 -17.87 -13.87 -11.36
N ILE A 353 -17.73 -12.55 -11.14
CA ILE A 353 -16.79 -11.97 -10.16
C ILE A 353 -17.07 -12.53 -8.76
N GLN A 354 -18.33 -12.49 -8.31
CA GLN A 354 -18.74 -13.00 -7.00
C GLN A 354 -18.47 -14.50 -6.85
N THR A 355 -18.70 -15.28 -7.90
CA THR A 355 -18.45 -16.73 -7.89
C THR A 355 -16.96 -17.01 -7.71
N ARG A 356 -16.09 -16.34 -8.47
CA ARG A 356 -14.64 -16.52 -8.37
C ARG A 356 -14.07 -16.05 -7.04
N GLU A 357 -14.53 -14.91 -6.53
CA GLU A 357 -14.21 -14.48 -5.17
C GLU A 357 -14.62 -15.54 -4.14
N GLY A 358 -15.85 -16.05 -4.25
CA GLY A 358 -16.39 -17.08 -3.38
C GLY A 358 -15.57 -18.37 -3.36
N GLU A 359 -15.08 -18.83 -4.51
CA GLU A 359 -14.19 -19.99 -4.62
C GLU A 359 -12.91 -19.81 -3.80
N VAL A 360 -12.22 -18.67 -3.97
CA VAL A 360 -11.00 -18.35 -3.22
C VAL A 360 -11.27 -18.27 -1.72
N LEU A 361 -12.34 -17.59 -1.32
CA LEU A 361 -12.69 -17.42 0.10
C LEU A 361 -13.11 -18.72 0.78
N ASN A 362 -13.82 -19.58 0.08
CA ASN A 362 -14.20 -20.90 0.59
C ASN A 362 -12.95 -21.77 0.76
N ALA A 363 -12.04 -21.81 -0.23
CA ALA A 363 -10.79 -22.55 -0.15
C ALA A 363 -9.90 -22.05 1.00
N TRP A 364 -9.78 -20.72 1.16
CA TRP A 364 -9.03 -20.11 2.26
C TRP A 364 -9.59 -20.51 3.63
N ARG A 365 -10.91 -20.41 3.82
CA ARG A 365 -11.58 -20.83 5.06
C ARG A 365 -11.37 -22.31 5.37
N GLN A 366 -11.40 -23.16 4.34
CA GLN A 366 -11.11 -24.60 4.51
C GLN A 366 -9.66 -24.83 4.94
N LEU A 367 -8.69 -24.17 4.30
CA LEU A 367 -7.28 -24.27 4.70
C LEU A 367 -7.06 -23.82 6.16
N GLN A 368 -7.68 -22.71 6.57
CA GLN A 368 -7.63 -22.23 7.96
C GLN A 368 -8.20 -23.28 8.94
N ALA A 369 -9.35 -23.87 8.63
CA ALA A 369 -9.95 -24.91 9.47
C ALA A 369 -9.07 -26.16 9.58
N ILE A 370 -8.42 -26.57 8.49
CA ILE A 370 -7.48 -27.71 8.49
C ILE A 370 -6.24 -27.38 9.34
N CYS A 371 -5.69 -26.17 9.20
CA CYS A 371 -4.59 -25.67 10.02
C CYS A 371 -4.92 -25.71 11.52
N ASP A 372 -6.06 -25.15 11.91
CA ASP A 372 -6.50 -25.15 13.31
C ASP A 372 -6.75 -26.57 13.84
N GLY A 373 -7.38 -27.43 13.03
CA GLY A 373 -7.57 -28.83 13.36
C GLY A 373 -6.25 -29.56 13.60
N ARG A 374 -5.23 -29.33 12.76
CA ARG A 374 -3.89 -29.89 12.94
C ARG A 374 -3.20 -29.36 14.19
N ARG A 375 -3.29 -28.04 14.46
CA ARG A 375 -2.73 -27.42 15.66
C ARG A 375 -3.30 -28.06 16.93
N VAL A 376 -4.61 -28.24 17.00
CA VAL A 376 -5.28 -28.90 18.14
C VAL A 376 -4.80 -30.34 18.30
N LYS A 377 -4.76 -31.13 17.21
CA LYS A 377 -4.25 -32.51 17.27
C LYS A 377 -2.80 -32.59 17.76
N LEU A 378 -1.91 -31.70 17.29
CA LEU A 378 -0.52 -31.68 17.74
C LEU A 378 -0.36 -31.27 19.20
N LEU A 379 -1.22 -30.38 19.71
CA LEU A 379 -1.26 -30.02 21.14
C LEU A 379 -1.73 -31.21 21.98
N ASP A 380 -2.83 -31.84 21.57
CA ASP A 380 -3.39 -33.02 22.22
C ASP A 380 -2.38 -34.18 22.27
N THR A 381 -1.67 -34.47 21.16
CA THR A 381 -0.61 -35.48 21.14
C THR A 381 0.56 -35.11 22.07
N SER A 382 0.91 -33.82 22.19
CA SER A 382 1.94 -33.38 23.13
C SER A 382 1.51 -33.59 24.59
N ASP A 383 0.26 -33.26 24.92
CA ASP A 383 -0.31 -33.51 26.24
C ASP A 383 -0.38 -35.01 26.55
N LEU A 384 -0.71 -35.86 25.56
CA LEU A 384 -0.66 -37.32 25.71
C LEU A 384 0.74 -37.79 26.12
N PHE A 385 1.80 -37.38 25.41
CA PHE A 385 3.15 -37.82 25.76
C PHE A 385 3.61 -37.30 27.12
N ARG A 386 3.22 -36.07 27.49
CA ARG A 386 3.46 -35.51 28.81
C ARG A 386 2.76 -36.32 29.89
N PHE A 387 1.49 -36.65 29.71
CA PHE A 387 0.73 -37.52 30.59
C PHE A 387 1.39 -38.89 30.74
N MET A 388 1.76 -39.53 29.63
CA MET A 388 2.42 -40.84 29.65
C MET A 388 3.76 -40.81 30.37
N GLN A 389 4.51 -39.70 30.27
CA GLN A 389 5.75 -39.50 31.01
C GLN A 389 5.49 -39.37 32.51
N MET A 390 4.55 -38.52 32.92
CA MET A 390 4.17 -38.35 34.33
C MET A 390 3.72 -39.67 34.95
N VAL A 391 2.91 -40.46 34.24
CA VAL A 391 2.48 -41.80 34.71
C VAL A 391 3.67 -42.73 34.88
N ARG A 392 4.62 -42.77 33.93
CA ARG A 392 5.82 -43.62 34.06
C ARG A 392 6.64 -43.22 35.28
N ASP A 393 6.92 -41.93 35.44
CA ASP A 393 7.75 -41.42 36.52
C ASP A 393 7.12 -41.70 37.90
N LEU A 394 5.81 -41.52 38.03
CA LEU A 394 5.09 -41.83 39.26
C LEU A 394 5.04 -43.34 39.54
N LEU A 395 4.84 -44.18 38.53
CA LEU A 395 4.83 -45.65 38.72
C LEU A 395 6.19 -46.18 39.15
N VAL A 396 7.29 -45.67 38.57
CA VAL A 396 8.65 -46.05 38.96
C VAL A 396 8.95 -45.59 40.38
N TRP A 397 8.63 -44.34 40.72
CA TRP A 397 8.82 -43.82 42.07
C TRP A 397 8.00 -44.61 43.12
N MET A 398 6.74 -44.97 42.83
CA MET A 398 5.96 -45.80 43.75
C MET A 398 6.58 -47.19 43.96
N GLU A 399 7.22 -47.76 42.93
CA GLU A 399 7.95 -49.03 43.08
C GLU A 399 9.20 -48.89 43.95
N GLU A 400 9.90 -47.76 43.85
CA GLU A 400 11.03 -47.45 44.74
C GLU A 400 10.57 -47.31 46.20
N VAL A 401 9.49 -46.57 46.46
CA VAL A 401 8.91 -46.43 47.81
C VAL A 401 8.41 -47.78 48.35
N ARG A 402 7.72 -48.59 47.52
CA ARG A 402 7.32 -49.95 47.92
C ARG A 402 8.52 -50.82 48.28
N ARG A 403 9.61 -50.74 47.52
CA ARG A 403 10.84 -51.48 47.81
C ARG A 403 11.45 -51.05 49.14
N GLU A 404 11.51 -49.76 49.41
CA GLU A 404 12.01 -49.21 50.69
C GLU A 404 11.12 -49.63 51.87
N MET A 405 9.81 -49.56 51.71
CA MET A 405 8.84 -50.07 52.69
C MET A 405 8.91 -51.59 52.91
N ASN A 406 9.53 -52.36 52.02
CA ASN A 406 9.69 -53.81 52.19
C ASN A 406 11.07 -54.19 52.72
N THR A 407 11.95 -53.23 53.01
CA THR A 407 13.23 -53.51 53.66
C THR A 407 12.98 -54.09 55.05
N GLN A 408 13.44 -55.31 55.28
CA GLN A 408 13.26 -56.02 56.55
C GLN A 408 14.43 -55.74 57.48
N GLU A 409 14.18 -54.92 58.49
CA GLU A 409 15.11 -54.68 59.60
C GLU A 409 14.47 -55.18 60.89
N ARG A 410 15.18 -56.05 61.62
CA ARG A 410 14.70 -56.58 62.91
C ARG A 410 15.17 -55.68 64.04
N PRO A 411 14.26 -55.06 64.80
CA PRO A 411 14.65 -54.24 65.94
C PRO A 411 15.26 -55.09 67.06
N LYS A 412 16.24 -54.54 67.77
CA LYS A 412 16.91 -55.21 68.90
C LYS A 412 16.36 -54.75 70.25
N ASP A 413 15.86 -53.53 70.29
CA ASP A 413 15.36 -52.83 71.47
C ASP A 413 14.32 -51.77 71.06
N VAL A 414 13.72 -51.11 72.05
CA VAL A 414 12.71 -50.05 71.86
C VAL A 414 13.24 -48.93 70.95
N SER A 415 14.46 -48.46 71.19
CA SER A 415 15.10 -47.40 70.38
C SER A 415 15.24 -47.80 68.91
N GLY A 416 15.54 -49.07 68.62
CA GLY A 416 15.57 -49.61 67.27
C GLY A 416 14.20 -49.59 66.58
N VAL A 417 13.11 -49.89 67.31
CA VAL A 417 11.75 -49.78 66.77
C VAL A 417 11.40 -48.32 66.47
N GLU A 418 11.70 -47.40 67.38
CA GLU A 418 11.46 -45.97 67.21
C GLU A 418 12.20 -45.39 66.00
N LEU A 419 13.43 -45.84 65.74
CA LEU A 419 14.17 -45.47 64.52
C LEU A 419 13.46 -45.95 63.25
N LEU A 420 13.00 -47.21 63.22
CA LEU A 420 12.26 -47.75 62.08
C LEU A 420 10.95 -46.98 61.85
N MET A 421 10.26 -46.58 62.92
CA MET A 421 9.07 -45.74 62.85
C MET A 421 9.38 -44.35 62.29
N ASN A 422 10.46 -43.71 62.74
CA ASN A 422 10.87 -42.41 62.21
C ASN A 422 11.23 -42.48 60.71
N ASN A 423 11.93 -43.54 60.29
CA ASN A 423 12.23 -43.78 58.87
C ASN A 423 10.93 -43.99 58.07
N HIS A 424 9.98 -44.75 58.59
CA HIS A 424 8.68 -44.98 57.94
C HIS A 424 7.83 -43.71 57.84
N GLN A 425 7.88 -42.83 58.85
CA GLN A 425 7.25 -41.50 58.81
C GLN A 425 7.95 -40.56 57.83
N SER A 426 9.26 -40.72 57.62
CA SER A 426 9.97 -39.95 56.60
C SER A 426 9.49 -40.34 55.20
N LEU A 427 9.27 -41.63 54.94
CA LEU A 427 8.61 -42.10 53.71
C LEU A 427 7.19 -41.53 53.55
N LYS A 428 6.43 -41.37 54.65
CA LYS A 428 5.11 -40.74 54.61
C LYS A 428 5.18 -39.29 54.15
N ALA A 429 6.12 -38.52 54.69
CA ALA A 429 6.34 -37.14 54.28
C ALA A 429 6.73 -37.04 52.80
N GLU A 430 7.54 -37.98 52.29
CA GLU A 430 7.86 -38.05 50.86
C GLU A 430 6.63 -38.34 50.00
N ILE A 431 5.75 -39.26 50.44
CA ILE A 431 4.49 -39.55 49.75
C ILE A 431 3.59 -38.31 49.71
N ASP A 432 3.44 -37.63 50.85
CA ASP A 432 2.59 -36.43 50.95
C ASP A 432 3.13 -35.28 50.09
N ALA A 433 4.45 -35.12 50.02
CA ALA A 433 5.09 -34.14 49.14
C ALA A 433 4.86 -34.42 47.65
N ARG A 434 4.51 -35.65 47.26
CA ARG A 434 4.21 -36.04 45.88
C ARG A 434 2.74 -35.95 45.51
N GLU A 435 1.86 -35.58 46.43
CA GLU A 435 0.42 -35.53 46.20
C GLU A 435 0.03 -34.57 45.07
N GLU A 436 0.67 -33.41 44.99
CA GLU A 436 0.41 -32.43 43.92
C GLU A 436 0.75 -32.99 42.53
N ASN A 437 1.78 -33.83 42.43
CA ASN A 437 2.17 -34.46 41.17
C ASN A 437 1.13 -35.51 40.72
N PHE A 438 0.57 -36.27 41.66
CA PHE A 438 -0.56 -37.15 41.38
C PHE A 438 -1.78 -36.34 40.94
N GLY A 439 -2.12 -35.27 41.67
CA GLY A 439 -3.20 -34.36 41.34
C GLY A 439 -3.06 -33.81 39.91
N SER A 440 -1.87 -33.34 39.55
CA SER A 440 -1.55 -32.79 38.23
C SER A 440 -1.59 -33.85 37.12
N CYS A 441 -1.15 -35.09 37.40
CA CYS A 441 -1.20 -36.18 36.42
C CYS A 441 -2.65 -36.63 36.16
N ILE A 442 -3.44 -36.76 37.24
CA ILE A 442 -4.83 -37.18 37.18
C ILE A 442 -5.70 -36.10 36.52
N SER A 443 -5.49 -34.82 36.87
CA SER A 443 -6.21 -33.71 36.23
C SER A 443 -5.96 -33.68 34.73
N LEU A 444 -4.69 -33.76 34.31
CA LEU A 444 -4.34 -33.83 32.89
C LEU A 444 -5.00 -35.01 32.17
N GLY A 445 -4.96 -36.21 32.77
CA GLY A 445 -5.62 -37.38 32.19
C GLY A 445 -7.14 -37.20 32.07
N ARG A 446 -7.79 -36.61 33.07
CA ARG A 446 -9.23 -36.30 33.03
C ARG A 446 -9.56 -35.24 31.99
N ASP A 447 -8.73 -34.21 31.87
CA ASP A 447 -8.89 -33.17 30.86
C ASP A 447 -8.82 -33.78 29.45
N LEU A 448 -7.84 -34.65 29.19
CA LEU A 448 -7.73 -35.37 27.92
C LEU A 448 -8.97 -36.23 27.63
N LEU A 449 -9.53 -36.91 28.64
CA LEU A 449 -10.77 -37.66 28.48
C LEU A 449 -11.97 -36.75 28.20
N SER A 450 -12.09 -35.61 28.88
CA SER A 450 -13.18 -34.65 28.64
C SER A 450 -13.16 -34.08 27.22
N ARG A 451 -11.97 -33.93 26.63
CA ARG A 451 -11.77 -33.49 25.25
C ARG A 451 -12.03 -34.59 24.22
N LYS A 452 -12.42 -35.80 24.66
CA LYS A 452 -12.61 -37.00 23.81
C LYS A 452 -11.37 -37.32 22.97
N HIS A 453 -10.21 -37.28 23.62
CA HIS A 453 -8.93 -37.55 22.98
C HIS A 453 -8.91 -38.91 22.24
N TYR A 454 -8.22 -39.00 21.10
CA TYR A 454 -8.21 -40.24 20.28
C TYR A 454 -7.64 -41.46 21.02
N ALA A 455 -6.75 -41.24 21.98
CA ALA A 455 -6.16 -42.27 22.85
C ALA A 455 -6.93 -42.46 24.19
N SER A 456 -8.21 -42.07 24.27
CA SER A 456 -8.99 -42.10 25.53
C SER A 456 -8.95 -43.46 26.24
N SER A 457 -9.07 -44.57 25.49
CA SER A 457 -9.01 -45.92 26.08
C SER A 457 -7.66 -46.22 26.75
N GLU A 458 -6.54 -45.73 26.19
CA GLU A 458 -5.23 -45.92 26.78
C GLU A 458 -5.02 -45.02 28.01
N ILE A 459 -5.48 -43.76 27.92
CA ILE A 459 -5.43 -42.80 29.03
C ILE A 459 -6.21 -43.32 30.23
N GLU A 460 -7.44 -43.80 30.01
CA GLU A 460 -8.29 -44.37 31.06
C GLU A 460 -7.62 -45.55 31.75
N LYS A 461 -7.06 -46.50 30.98
CA LYS A 461 -6.30 -47.64 31.53
C LYS A 461 -5.12 -47.19 32.39
N LYS A 462 -4.38 -46.16 31.96
CA LYS A 462 -3.24 -45.62 32.71
C LYS A 462 -3.67 -44.90 33.98
N LEU A 463 -4.78 -44.15 33.95
CA LEU A 463 -5.34 -43.49 35.13
C LEU A 463 -5.81 -44.51 36.18
N ILE A 464 -6.53 -45.55 35.76
CA ILE A 464 -6.96 -46.64 36.64
C ILE A 464 -5.72 -47.27 37.28
N LYS A 465 -4.73 -47.67 36.47
CA LYS A 465 -3.49 -48.26 36.99
C LYS A 465 -2.80 -47.33 37.99
N LEU A 466 -2.61 -46.06 37.66
CA LEU A 466 -1.95 -45.09 38.55
C LEU A 466 -2.69 -44.95 39.89
N THR A 467 -4.03 -44.90 39.85
CA THR A 467 -4.86 -44.72 41.04
C THR A 467 -4.87 -45.97 41.92
N THR A 468 -4.95 -47.16 41.32
CA THR A 468 -4.87 -48.44 42.03
C THR A 468 -3.52 -48.61 42.70
N GLU A 469 -2.42 -48.42 41.96
CA GLU A 469 -1.06 -48.55 42.48
C GLU A 469 -0.76 -47.56 43.62
N ARG A 470 -1.32 -46.35 43.55
CA ARG A 470 -1.24 -45.35 44.62
C ARG A 470 -1.99 -45.79 45.87
N ALA A 471 -3.21 -46.31 45.72
CA ALA A 471 -4.00 -46.80 46.84
C ALA A 471 -3.32 -48.00 47.52
N GLU A 472 -2.79 -48.94 46.74
CA GLU A 472 -2.06 -50.10 47.26
C GLU A 472 -0.77 -49.70 47.99
N MET A 473 -0.02 -48.71 47.49
CA MET A 473 1.15 -48.18 48.18
C MET A 473 0.78 -47.56 49.53
N MET A 474 -0.29 -46.77 49.58
CA MET A 474 -0.78 -46.17 50.83
C MET A 474 -1.25 -47.22 51.83
N HIS A 475 -2.02 -48.22 51.40
CA HIS A 475 -2.44 -49.32 52.27
C HIS A 475 -1.25 -50.08 52.85
N ARG A 476 -0.22 -50.38 52.04
CA ARG A 476 1.00 -51.03 52.54
C ARG A 476 1.76 -50.18 53.55
N TRP A 477 1.76 -48.86 53.37
CA TRP A 477 2.33 -47.95 54.34
C TRP A 477 1.57 -48.02 55.67
N GLU A 478 0.24 -48.01 55.63
CA GLU A 478 -0.64 -48.12 56.79
C GLU A 478 -0.44 -49.46 57.53
N ASP A 479 -0.47 -50.59 56.82
CA ASP A 479 -0.24 -51.93 57.39
C ASP A 479 1.11 -52.02 58.12
N ARG A 480 2.18 -51.50 57.51
CA ARG A 480 3.52 -51.50 58.13
C ARG A 480 3.58 -50.56 59.32
N TRP A 481 2.87 -49.45 59.30
CA TRP A 481 2.81 -48.51 60.42
C TRP A 481 2.12 -49.16 61.63
N GLU A 482 0.95 -49.77 61.43
CA GLU A 482 0.23 -50.51 62.47
C GLU A 482 1.08 -51.64 63.05
N TYR A 483 1.78 -52.39 62.17
CA TYR A 483 2.70 -53.42 62.59
C TYR A 483 3.87 -52.88 63.44
N LEU A 484 4.46 -51.75 63.07
CA LEU A 484 5.54 -51.12 63.85
C LEU A 484 5.04 -50.59 65.20
N GLN A 485 3.82 -50.05 65.26
CA GLN A 485 3.18 -49.66 66.53
C GLN A 485 2.98 -50.86 67.44
N LEU A 486 2.47 -51.97 66.91
CA LEU A 486 2.31 -53.22 67.65
C LEU A 486 3.67 -53.75 68.15
N ILE A 487 4.70 -53.75 67.30
CA ILE A 487 6.05 -54.13 67.71
C ILE A 487 6.57 -53.22 68.82
N LEU A 488 6.34 -51.91 68.73
CA LEU A 488 6.80 -50.97 69.76
C LEU A 488 6.19 -51.32 71.12
N GLU A 489 4.89 -51.59 71.16
CA GLU A 489 4.19 -52.04 72.37
C GLU A 489 4.79 -53.35 72.91
N VAL A 490 5.07 -54.34 72.04
CA VAL A 490 5.72 -55.61 72.43
C VAL A 490 7.08 -55.37 73.09
N TYR A 491 7.93 -54.56 72.48
CA TYR A 491 9.29 -54.29 72.98
C TYR A 491 9.29 -53.43 74.24
N GLN A 492 8.37 -52.47 74.36
CA GLN A 492 8.16 -51.68 75.57
C GLN A 492 7.71 -52.58 76.73
N PHE A 493 6.72 -53.46 76.48
CA PHE A 493 6.29 -54.45 77.45
C PHE A 493 7.45 -55.37 77.86
N ALA A 494 8.19 -55.94 76.91
CA ALA A 494 9.31 -56.83 77.22
C ALA A 494 10.40 -56.13 78.04
N ARG A 495 10.73 -54.88 77.72
CA ARG A 495 11.66 -54.05 78.52
C ARG A 495 11.11 -53.84 79.93
N ASP A 496 9.86 -53.42 80.06
CA ASP A 496 9.27 -53.06 81.35
C ASP A 496 9.06 -54.29 82.23
N ALA A 497 8.71 -55.45 81.64
CA ALA A 497 8.63 -56.75 82.28
C ALA A 497 10.00 -57.25 82.72
N ALA A 498 11.05 -57.11 81.90
CA ALA A 498 12.42 -57.49 82.29
C ALA A 498 12.93 -56.65 83.47
N VAL A 499 12.60 -55.36 83.53
CA VAL A 499 12.94 -54.52 84.68
C VAL A 499 12.15 -54.93 85.92
N ALA A 500 10.87 -55.27 85.77
CA ALA A 500 10.04 -55.77 86.87
C ALA A 500 10.54 -57.13 87.39
N ASP A 501 10.97 -58.03 86.51
CA ASP A 501 11.56 -59.32 86.86
C ASP A 501 12.89 -59.16 87.59
N ALA A 502 13.78 -58.31 87.08
CA ALA A 502 15.04 -58.02 87.74
C ALA A 502 14.82 -57.47 89.16
N TRP A 503 13.79 -56.64 89.35
CA TRP A 503 13.39 -56.17 90.68
C TRP A 503 12.90 -57.33 91.57
N LEU A 504 11.99 -58.18 91.08
CA LEU A 504 11.49 -59.35 91.84
C LEU A 504 12.62 -60.30 92.23
N GLN A 505 13.50 -60.65 91.28
CA GLN A 505 14.66 -61.50 91.52
C GLN A 505 15.60 -60.91 92.58
N ALA A 506 15.80 -59.59 92.58
CA ALA A 506 16.60 -58.93 93.60
C ALA A 506 15.98 -59.03 95.02
N GLN A 507 14.66 -59.17 95.13
CA GLN A 507 13.97 -59.36 96.41
C GLN A 507 13.89 -60.82 96.88
N GLU A 508 14.04 -61.79 95.97
CA GLU A 508 13.90 -63.23 96.24
C GLU A 508 14.84 -63.74 97.37
N PRO A 509 16.13 -63.36 97.43
CA PRO A 509 17.01 -63.77 98.54
C PRO A 509 16.58 -63.22 99.90
N TYR A 510 15.99 -62.01 99.92
CA TYR A 510 15.49 -61.41 101.15
C TYR A 510 14.26 -62.15 101.67
N LEU A 511 13.32 -62.49 100.78
CA LEU A 511 12.07 -63.19 101.12
C LEU A 511 12.29 -64.66 101.51
N LEU A 512 13.31 -65.31 100.96
CA LEU A 512 13.67 -66.69 101.31
C LEU A 512 14.51 -66.79 102.58
N SER A 513 14.98 -65.66 103.12
CA SER A 513 15.75 -65.65 104.35
C SER A 513 14.90 -66.17 105.52
N ARG A 514 15.40 -67.19 106.21
CA ARG A 514 14.79 -67.77 107.42
C ARG A 514 15.41 -67.21 108.71
N GLU A 515 16.04 -66.04 108.61
CA GLU A 515 16.69 -65.38 109.74
C GLU A 515 15.67 -64.53 110.50
N TYR A 516 15.24 -65.03 111.66
CA TYR A 516 14.25 -64.34 112.51
C TYR A 516 14.87 -63.43 113.58
N GLY A 517 16.20 -63.28 113.60
CA GLY A 517 16.93 -62.58 114.67
C GLY A 517 17.00 -63.42 115.96
N ARG A 518 18.06 -63.22 116.76
CA ARG A 518 18.25 -63.90 118.06
C ARG A 518 18.05 -62.97 119.25
N THR A 519 17.87 -61.67 119.00
CA THR A 519 17.63 -60.64 120.00
C THR A 519 16.41 -59.79 119.63
N LEU A 520 15.73 -59.22 120.63
CA LEU A 520 14.58 -58.32 120.40
C LEU A 520 14.96 -57.16 119.47
N GLU A 521 16.20 -56.65 119.58
CA GLU A 521 16.70 -55.54 118.79
C GLU A 521 16.95 -55.94 117.32
N GLU A 522 17.43 -57.16 117.08
CA GLU A 522 17.53 -57.75 115.73
C GLU A 522 16.15 -58.01 115.11
N VAL A 523 15.20 -58.51 115.91
CA VAL A 523 13.81 -58.73 115.47
C VAL A 523 13.16 -57.41 115.07
N ILE A 524 13.28 -56.35 115.89
CA ILE A 524 12.76 -55.01 115.56
C ILE A 524 13.40 -54.45 114.29
N LYS A 525 14.70 -54.68 114.09
CA LYS A 525 15.41 -54.26 112.86
C LYS A 525 14.92 -55.03 111.64
N LEU A 526 14.62 -56.32 111.77
CA LEU A 526 14.01 -57.13 110.71
C LEU A 526 12.58 -56.69 110.39
N ILE A 527 11.77 -56.35 111.40
CA ILE A 527 10.42 -55.78 111.21
C ILE A 527 10.50 -54.46 110.44
N LYS A 528 11.38 -53.53 110.84
CA LYS A 528 11.58 -52.26 110.11
C LYS A 528 12.06 -52.49 108.67
N LYS A 529 12.90 -53.50 108.43
CA LYS A 529 13.35 -53.88 107.08
C LYS A 529 12.18 -54.45 106.26
N HIS A 530 11.25 -55.17 106.89
CA HIS A 530 10.04 -55.67 106.26
C HIS A 530 9.05 -54.55 105.92
N GLU A 531 8.80 -53.61 106.82
CA GLU A 531 8.00 -52.41 106.54
C GLU A 531 8.58 -51.58 105.38
N ALA A 532 9.91 -51.47 105.30
CA ALA A 532 10.57 -50.78 104.18
C ALA A 532 10.40 -51.53 102.84
N PHE A 533 10.42 -52.87 102.88
CA PHE A 533 10.10 -53.70 101.73
C PHE A 533 8.62 -53.55 101.30
N GLU A 534 7.67 -53.58 102.24
CA GLU A 534 6.24 -53.39 101.94
C GLU A 534 5.96 -52.03 101.29
N LYS A 535 6.64 -50.97 101.75
CA LYS A 535 6.56 -49.63 101.12
C LYS A 535 7.15 -49.64 99.71
N SER A 536 8.29 -50.29 99.50
CA SER A 536 8.93 -50.43 98.18
C SER A 536 8.07 -51.24 97.21
N ALA A 537 7.46 -52.33 97.68
CA ALA A 537 6.54 -53.17 96.92
C ALA A 537 5.26 -52.41 96.55
N SER A 538 4.67 -51.69 97.51
CA SER A 538 3.51 -50.82 97.26
C SER A 538 3.80 -49.74 96.22
N ALA A 539 5.04 -49.23 96.17
CA ALA A 539 5.46 -48.26 95.15
C ALA A 539 5.68 -48.88 93.76
N GLN A 540 5.89 -50.21 93.65
CA GLN A 540 5.95 -50.92 92.37
C GLN A 540 4.58 -51.40 91.88
N GLU A 541 3.55 -51.37 92.73
CA GLU A 541 2.19 -51.82 92.40
C GLU A 541 1.67 -51.19 91.10
N GLU A 542 1.83 -49.87 90.92
CA GLU A 542 1.40 -49.16 89.71
C GLU A 542 2.11 -49.68 88.45
N ARG A 543 3.38 -50.10 88.57
CA ARG A 543 4.17 -50.65 87.46
C ARG A 543 3.68 -52.05 87.08
N PHE A 544 3.31 -52.88 88.06
CA PHE A 544 2.73 -54.20 87.79
C PHE A 544 1.31 -54.09 87.22
N GLN A 545 0.50 -53.13 87.68
CA GLN A 545 -0.82 -52.85 87.11
C GLN A 545 -0.73 -52.35 85.66
N ALA A 546 0.29 -51.53 85.34
CA ALA A 546 0.53 -51.10 83.97
C ALA A 546 0.90 -52.30 83.05
N LEU A 547 1.69 -53.26 83.53
CA LEU A 547 1.99 -54.49 82.82
C LEU A 547 0.75 -55.38 82.63
N GLU A 548 -0.12 -55.49 83.64
CA GLU A 548 -1.39 -56.25 83.57
C GLU A 548 -2.38 -55.64 82.56
N LYS A 549 -2.42 -54.31 82.47
CA LYS A 549 -3.24 -53.62 81.47
C LYS A 549 -2.75 -53.87 80.04
N LEU A 550 -1.43 -53.85 79.83
CA LEU A 550 -0.82 -54.16 78.53
C LEU A 550 -1.05 -55.62 78.10
N THR A 551 -1.13 -56.58 79.03
CA THR A 551 -1.41 -57.99 78.71
C THR A 551 -2.89 -58.27 78.43
N THR A 552 -3.81 -57.55 79.06
CA THR A 552 -5.26 -57.73 78.88
C THR A 552 -5.80 -57.14 77.56
N ASP A 553 -5.26 -55.99 77.13
CA ASP A 553 -5.68 -55.35 75.88
C ASP A 553 -5.11 -56.05 74.63
N ALA A 554 -4.04 -56.82 74.77
CA ALA A 554 -3.33 -57.43 73.64
C ALA A 554 -3.33 -58.97 73.71
N GLN A 555 -4.47 -59.59 73.42
CA GLN A 555 -4.60 -61.05 73.25
C GLN A 555 -3.65 -61.64 72.18
N VAL A 556 -3.07 -60.81 71.31
CA VAL A 556 -2.10 -61.21 70.28
C VAL A 556 -0.66 -61.29 70.81
N LEU A 557 -0.32 -60.61 71.92
CA LEU A 557 1.03 -60.62 72.50
C LEU A 557 1.44 -62.02 72.98
N LEU A 558 0.50 -62.86 73.38
CA LEU A 558 0.73 -64.22 73.89
C LEU A 558 1.50 -65.14 72.92
N LEU A 559 1.52 -64.84 71.62
CA LEU A 559 2.27 -65.60 70.61
C LEU A 559 3.76 -65.19 70.48
N PHE A 560 4.13 -64.01 70.97
CA PHE A 560 5.49 -63.44 70.83
C PHE A 560 6.20 -63.21 72.17
N ILE A 561 5.49 -63.33 73.29
CA ILE A 561 6.05 -63.23 74.62
C ILE A 561 6.94 -64.48 74.91
N PRO A 562 8.24 -64.32 75.25
CA PRO A 562 9.07 -65.43 75.70
C PRO A 562 8.42 -66.12 76.92
N LEU A 563 8.46 -67.45 76.99
CA LEU A 563 7.92 -68.26 78.09
C LEU A 563 8.32 -67.78 79.51
N THR A 564 9.40 -67.01 79.63
CA THR A 564 9.83 -66.36 80.87
C THR A 564 8.87 -65.27 81.35
N CYS A 565 8.28 -64.48 80.44
CA CYS A 565 7.36 -63.39 80.76
C CYS A 565 5.95 -63.90 81.14
N LEU A 566 5.50 -65.02 80.57
CA LEU A 566 4.28 -65.72 81.03
C LEU A 566 4.41 -66.24 82.47
N LYS A 567 5.63 -66.64 82.88
CA LYS A 567 5.92 -67.00 84.28
C LYS A 567 5.93 -65.79 85.21
N LEU A 568 6.25 -64.60 84.70
CA LEU A 568 6.19 -63.35 85.44
C LEU A 568 4.77 -62.89 85.69
N GLU A 569 3.85 -63.05 84.75
CA GLU A 569 2.43 -62.75 84.96
C GLU A 569 1.82 -63.66 86.04
N LEU A 570 2.14 -64.96 86.01
CA LEU A 570 1.80 -65.91 87.07
C LEU A 570 2.41 -65.51 88.43
N ARG A 571 3.71 -65.15 88.46
CA ARG A 571 4.38 -64.68 89.69
C ARG A 571 3.81 -63.35 90.19
N ALA A 572 3.45 -62.42 89.31
CA ALA A 572 2.85 -61.14 89.65
C ALA A 572 1.42 -61.33 90.16
N GLN A 573 0.63 -62.22 89.56
CA GLN A 573 -0.68 -62.61 90.07
C GLN A 573 -0.58 -63.29 91.45
N GLU A 574 0.38 -64.20 91.65
CA GLU A 574 0.68 -64.78 92.97
C GLU A 574 1.07 -63.70 93.99
N TYR A 575 1.88 -62.73 93.60
CA TYR A 575 2.34 -61.64 94.46
C TYR A 575 1.22 -60.64 94.81
N LEU A 576 0.40 -60.25 93.83
CA LEU A 576 -0.81 -59.44 94.03
C LEU A 576 -1.85 -60.17 94.90
N MET A 577 -1.98 -61.49 94.72
CA MET A 577 -2.83 -62.33 95.56
C MET A 577 -2.29 -62.40 97.00
N TRP A 578 -0.97 -62.46 97.18
CA TRP A 578 -0.32 -62.42 98.48
C TRP A 578 -0.50 -61.07 99.19
N LEU A 579 -0.34 -59.94 98.49
CA LEU A 579 -0.64 -58.59 99.00
C LEU A 579 -2.12 -58.44 99.39
N ARG A 580 -3.04 -58.92 98.55
CA ARG A 580 -4.49 -58.91 98.82
C ARG A 580 -4.87 -59.81 100.01
N MET A 581 -4.19 -60.95 100.18
CA MET A 581 -4.39 -61.84 101.33
C MET A 581 -3.77 -61.28 102.62
N GLY A 582 -2.59 -60.66 102.54
CA GLY A 582 -1.94 -59.99 103.68
C GLY A 582 -2.79 -58.87 104.26
N ASN A 583 -3.37 -58.04 103.40
CA ASN A 583 -4.33 -57.01 103.83
C ASN A 583 -5.61 -57.59 104.47
N ARG A 584 -6.10 -58.76 104.01
CA ARG A 584 -7.28 -59.42 104.61
C ARG A 584 -6.98 -60.09 105.95
N LEU A 585 -5.79 -60.68 106.12
CA LEU A 585 -5.36 -61.31 107.37
C LEU A 585 -5.10 -60.27 108.47
N ALA A 586 -4.51 -59.12 108.13
CA ALA A 586 -4.35 -58.00 109.07
C ALA A 586 -5.70 -57.42 109.53
N LEU A 587 -6.70 -57.34 108.64
CA LEU A 587 -8.06 -56.90 108.98
C LEU A 587 -8.84 -57.94 109.81
N ALA A 588 -8.62 -59.24 109.59
CA ALA A 588 -9.28 -60.31 110.35
C ALA A 588 -8.75 -60.43 111.79
N ASP A 589 -7.44 -60.23 112.00
CA ASP A 589 -6.82 -60.33 113.34
C ASP A 589 -7.15 -59.11 114.22
N MET A 590 -7.36 -57.93 113.61
CA MET A 590 -7.92 -56.76 114.31
C MET A 590 -9.39 -56.99 114.74
N ALA A 591 -10.23 -57.54 113.86
CA ALA A 591 -11.63 -57.81 114.17
C ALA A 591 -11.83 -58.88 115.27
N GLN A 592 -10.90 -59.82 115.39
CA GLN A 592 -10.93 -60.89 116.40
C GLN A 592 -10.50 -60.40 117.79
N ARG A 593 -9.59 -59.42 117.86
CA ARG A 593 -9.20 -58.75 119.11
C ARG A 593 -10.29 -57.82 119.65
N ASP A 594 -11.00 -57.10 118.78
CA ASP A 594 -12.12 -56.24 119.21
C ASP A 594 -13.33 -57.07 119.70
N ARG A 595 -13.58 -58.24 119.11
CA ARG A 595 -14.67 -59.13 119.53
C ARG A 595 -14.41 -59.81 120.89
N THR A 596 -13.17 -60.22 121.17
CA THR A 596 -12.79 -60.81 122.46
C THR A 596 -12.73 -59.78 123.59
N PHE A 597 -12.48 -58.50 123.28
CA PHE A 597 -12.56 -57.41 124.25
C PHE A 597 -14.02 -57.08 124.62
N MET A 598 -14.96 -57.11 123.66
CA MET A 598 -16.38 -56.85 123.91
C MET A 598 -17.07 -57.99 124.70
N GLU A 599 -16.75 -59.25 124.42
CA GLU A 599 -17.32 -60.41 125.14
C GLU A 599 -16.86 -60.51 126.61
N ALA A 600 -15.68 -59.96 126.95
CA ALA A 600 -15.22 -59.88 128.34
C ALA A 600 -15.95 -58.80 129.15
N MET A 601 -16.51 -57.77 128.49
CA MET A 601 -17.20 -56.66 129.15
C MET A 601 -18.67 -56.97 129.47
N GLU A 602 -19.33 -57.85 128.71
CA GLU A 602 -20.73 -58.27 128.95
C GLU A 602 -20.88 -59.35 130.05
N SER A 603 -19.80 -59.98 130.51
CA SER A 603 -19.83 -61.00 131.56
C SER A 603 -19.66 -60.46 133.00
N GLU A 604 -19.33 -59.18 133.17
CA GLU A 604 -19.15 -58.51 134.48
C GLU A 604 -20.23 -57.44 134.78
N MET A 605 -21.27 -57.34 133.93
CA MET A 605 -22.44 -56.47 134.10
C MET A 605 -23.72 -57.31 134.21
#